data_AF-A0A957UL05-F1
#
_entry.id   AF-A0A957UL05-F1
#
_cell.length_a   1.000
_cell.length_b   1.000
_cell.length_c   1.000
_cell.angle_alpha   90.00
_cell.angle_beta   90.00
_cell.angle_gamma   90.00
#
_symmetry.space_group_name_H-M   'P 1'
#
loop_
_entity.id
_entity.type
_entity.pdbx_description
1 polymer ?
#
loop_
_entity_poly.entity_id
_entity_poly.type
_entity_poly.pdbx_seq_one_letter_code
_entity_poly.pdbx_strand_id
1 'polypeptide(L)'
;APIRVPNRTGSRRCDRELSAEWRKFEAGALPANRQLLSRGLPPIVEEASDGSKEATAPKLPVRGELLTQMLVQRLHFGEIVPIPQRAQDRIICEIFPHPAHVSLFGLDKTLKYKARSRRDYESRWAEFERYQRYLRSLRKATPALKGTKQLLVNTDVRTLRGKALKEYEDVLDALSCAYIVSYLWHHGPGSARVYGTLSQGHIIVPITKEMEKRLG
;
A
#
# COMPACT_ATOMS: atom_id res chain seq x y z
N ALA A 1 0.61 4.02 -2.64
CA ALA A 1 -0.10 5.33 -2.71
C ALA A 1 -1.43 5.10 -3.40
N PRO A 2 -2.49 5.85 -3.05
CA PRO A 2 -3.80 5.73 -3.71
C PRO A 2 -3.69 5.92 -5.22
N ILE A 3 -4.19 4.97 -6.02
CA ILE A 3 -4.11 5.03 -7.49
C ILE A 3 -5.39 5.51 -8.16
N ARG A 4 -6.49 5.56 -7.40
CA ARG A 4 -7.75 6.19 -7.83
C ARG A 4 -8.46 6.84 -6.64
N VAL A 5 -8.80 8.11 -6.80
CA VAL A 5 -9.28 8.99 -5.73
C VAL A 5 -10.40 9.88 -6.29
N PRO A 6 -11.65 9.36 -6.39
CA PRO A 6 -12.76 10.12 -6.95
C PRO A 6 -13.26 11.24 -6.02
N ASN A 7 -13.04 11.10 -4.70
CA ASN A 7 -13.58 11.99 -3.70
C ASN A 7 -12.70 13.24 -3.48
N ARG A 8 -13.35 14.41 -3.40
CA ARG A 8 -12.67 15.67 -3.07
C ARG A 8 -12.19 15.72 -1.61
N THR A 9 -13.02 15.25 -0.68
CA THR A 9 -12.79 15.22 0.78
C THR A 9 -13.18 13.87 1.38
N GLY A 10 -12.94 13.67 2.68
CA GLY A 10 -13.29 12.44 3.39
C GLY A 10 -12.43 11.23 2.98
N SER A 11 -12.94 10.02 3.26
CA SER A 11 -12.30 8.75 2.88
C SER A 11 -12.95 8.13 1.65
N ARG A 12 -12.24 7.31 0.88
CA ARG A 12 -12.87 6.49 -0.17
C ARG A 12 -13.72 5.40 0.45
N ARG A 13 -14.59 4.78 -0.35
CA ARG A 13 -15.40 3.64 0.08
C ARG A 13 -14.50 2.47 0.52
N CYS A 14 -13.49 2.12 -0.27
CA CYS A 14 -12.54 1.05 0.06
C CYS A 14 -11.80 1.32 1.39
N ASP A 15 -11.38 2.57 1.66
CA ASP A 15 -10.71 2.94 2.91
C ASP A 15 -11.61 2.68 4.13
N ARG A 16 -12.91 3.01 4.02
CA ARG A 16 -13.89 2.82 5.11
C ARG A 16 -14.20 1.35 5.36
N GLU A 17 -14.47 0.59 4.30
CA GLU A 17 -14.78 -0.84 4.38
C GLU A 17 -13.61 -1.60 5.02
N LEU A 18 -12.39 -1.35 4.54
CA LEU A 18 -11.17 -1.91 5.12
C LEU A 18 -11.04 -1.49 6.58
N SER A 19 -11.18 -0.20 6.90
CA SER A 19 -11.00 0.28 8.28
C SER A 19 -12.03 -0.28 9.25
N ALA A 20 -13.24 -0.60 8.79
CA ALA A 20 -14.26 -1.24 9.61
C ALA A 20 -13.84 -2.67 9.98
N GLU A 21 -13.42 -3.46 8.99
CA GLU A 21 -13.06 -4.86 9.19
C GLU A 21 -11.75 -5.04 9.98
N TRP A 22 -10.77 -4.15 9.74
CA TRP A 22 -9.43 -4.26 10.31
C TRP A 22 -9.21 -3.45 11.59
N ARG A 23 -10.27 -2.83 12.13
CA ARG A 23 -10.19 -1.95 13.30
C ARG A 23 -9.56 -2.62 14.52
N LYS A 24 -9.96 -3.86 14.81
CA LYS A 24 -9.50 -4.62 15.99
C LYS A 24 -8.00 -4.89 15.98
N PHE A 25 -7.37 -4.89 14.81
CA PHE A 25 -5.93 -5.06 14.64
C PHE A 25 -5.17 -3.73 14.54
N GLU A 26 -5.86 -2.60 14.71
CA GLU A 26 -5.31 -1.25 14.51
C GLU A 26 -4.69 -1.07 13.11
N ALA A 27 -5.32 -1.67 12.10
CA ALA A 27 -4.85 -1.73 10.71
C ALA A 27 -5.77 -0.98 9.72
N GLY A 28 -6.43 0.08 10.18
CA GLY A 28 -7.28 0.93 9.34
C GLY A 28 -6.49 1.86 8.42
N ALA A 29 -7.13 2.27 7.32
CA ALA A 29 -6.60 3.23 6.35
C ALA A 29 -6.85 4.67 6.82
N LEU A 30 -5.92 5.56 6.50
CA LEU A 30 -6.14 7.00 6.63
C LEU A 30 -6.96 7.52 5.44
N PRO A 31 -7.69 8.63 5.60
CA PRO A 31 -8.44 9.23 4.50
C PRO A 31 -7.54 9.57 3.31
N ALA A 32 -7.86 9.02 2.14
CA ALA A 32 -7.30 9.44 0.86
C ALA A 32 -8.35 10.28 0.11
N ASN A 33 -8.01 11.52 -0.20
CA ASN A 33 -8.86 12.41 -1.00
C ASN A 33 -8.02 13.43 -1.75
N ARG A 34 -8.62 14.07 -2.77
CA ARG A 34 -7.91 15.00 -3.63
C ARG A 34 -7.31 16.17 -2.85
N GLN A 35 -8.04 16.78 -1.91
CA GLN A 35 -7.50 17.92 -1.13
C GLN A 35 -6.27 17.57 -0.30
N LEU A 36 -6.21 16.37 0.27
CA LEU A 36 -5.06 15.92 1.06
C LEU A 36 -3.87 15.55 0.17
N LEU A 37 -4.14 14.87 -0.95
CA LEU A 37 -3.10 14.31 -1.82
C LEU A 37 -2.53 15.31 -2.82
N SER A 38 -3.22 16.43 -3.06
CA SER A 38 -2.74 17.52 -3.91
C SER A 38 -1.94 18.59 -3.15
N ARG A 39 -1.75 18.44 -1.82
CA ARG A 39 -1.03 19.43 -1.01
C ARG A 39 0.40 19.57 -1.53
N GLY A 40 0.79 20.80 -1.86
CA GLY A 40 2.12 21.12 -2.39
C GLY A 40 2.31 20.78 -3.87
N LEU A 41 1.25 20.39 -4.59
CA LEU A 41 1.27 20.23 -6.05
C LEU A 41 0.57 21.42 -6.73
N PRO A 42 1.07 21.90 -7.88
CA PRO A 42 0.37 22.91 -8.67
C PRO A 42 -0.94 22.33 -9.23
N PRO A 43 -1.99 23.15 -9.46
CA PRO A 43 -3.20 22.69 -10.13
C PRO A 43 -2.88 22.19 -11.55
N ILE A 44 -3.61 21.17 -12.02
CA ILE A 44 -3.57 20.80 -13.44
C ILE A 44 -4.53 21.74 -14.18
N VAL A 45 -4.00 22.43 -15.18
CA VAL A 45 -4.82 23.15 -16.17
C VAL A 45 -5.02 22.19 -17.33
N GLU A 46 -6.23 21.67 -17.50
CA GLU A 46 -6.59 20.94 -18.72
C GLU A 46 -7.03 22.00 -19.76
N GLU A 47 -6.39 22.02 -20.93
CA GLU A 47 -6.92 22.78 -22.07
C GLU A 47 -8.13 22.03 -22.62
N ALA A 48 -9.26 22.73 -22.80
CA ALA A 48 -10.46 22.14 -23.36
C ALA A 48 -10.17 21.62 -24.77
N SER A 49 -10.39 20.32 -25.00
CA SER A 49 -10.14 19.66 -26.29
C SER A 49 -11.03 20.15 -27.43
N ASP A 50 -12.08 20.93 -27.13
CA ASP A 50 -13.05 21.48 -28.09
C ASP A 50 -12.97 23.00 -28.24
N GLY A 51 -11.98 23.67 -27.62
CA GLY A 51 -11.84 25.13 -27.66
C GLY A 51 -12.92 25.90 -26.88
N SER A 52 -13.80 25.23 -26.14
CA SER A 52 -14.78 25.88 -25.28
C SER A 52 -14.10 26.48 -24.05
N LYS A 53 -14.36 27.77 -23.78
CA LYS A 53 -13.86 28.48 -22.60
C LYS A 53 -14.74 28.24 -21.36
N GLU A 54 -15.34 27.08 -21.23
CA GLU A 54 -16.06 26.75 -20.00
C GLU A 54 -15.03 26.26 -18.97
N ALA A 55 -14.67 27.14 -18.04
CA ALA A 55 -13.68 26.87 -17.02
C ALA A 55 -14.18 25.78 -16.05
N THR A 56 -13.97 24.51 -16.40
CA THR A 56 -14.11 23.42 -15.44
C THR A 56 -13.15 23.66 -14.29
N ALA A 57 -13.63 23.55 -13.05
CA ALA A 57 -12.80 23.75 -11.87
C ALA A 57 -11.52 22.89 -11.96
N PRO A 58 -10.33 23.46 -11.63
CA PRO A 58 -9.07 22.78 -11.85
C PRO A 58 -9.02 21.43 -11.12
N LYS A 59 -8.64 20.39 -11.85
CA LYS A 59 -8.52 19.05 -11.30
C LYS A 59 -7.29 19.00 -10.39
N LEU A 60 -7.52 18.68 -9.12
CA LEU A 60 -6.45 18.50 -8.15
C LEU A 60 -5.63 17.24 -8.52
N PRO A 61 -4.31 17.36 -8.77
CA PRO A 61 -3.48 16.23 -9.16
C PRO A 61 -3.36 15.21 -8.03
N VAL A 62 -3.39 13.93 -8.41
CA VAL A 62 -3.05 12.83 -7.51
C VAL A 62 -1.93 12.03 -8.15
N ARG A 63 -0.76 12.00 -7.51
CA ARG A 63 0.45 11.33 -8.04
C ARG A 63 0.20 9.89 -8.50
N GLY A 64 -0.59 9.12 -7.75
CA GLY A 64 -0.91 7.73 -8.09
C GLY A 64 -1.78 7.60 -9.34
N GLU A 65 -2.74 8.50 -9.56
CA GLU A 65 -3.56 8.54 -10.79
C GLU A 65 -2.68 8.86 -12.00
N LEU A 66 -1.80 9.87 -11.89
CA LEU A 66 -0.86 10.26 -12.96
C LEU A 66 0.08 9.11 -13.31
N LEU A 67 0.66 8.43 -12.32
CA LEU A 67 1.53 7.28 -12.55
C LEU A 67 0.77 6.13 -13.22
N THR A 68 -0.46 5.86 -12.78
CA THR A 68 -1.33 4.83 -13.38
C THR A 68 -1.59 5.14 -14.84
N GLN A 69 -1.97 6.38 -15.15
CA GLN A 69 -2.17 6.83 -16.52
C GLN A 69 -0.91 6.60 -17.37
N MET A 70 0.27 6.99 -16.88
CA MET A 70 1.53 6.78 -17.61
C MET A 70 1.83 5.30 -17.84
N LEU A 71 1.64 4.45 -16.82
CA LEU A 71 1.90 3.01 -16.91
C LEU A 71 0.93 2.32 -17.88
N VAL A 72 -0.35 2.68 -17.85
CA VAL A 72 -1.38 2.13 -18.73
C VAL A 72 -1.13 2.58 -20.17
N GLN A 73 -0.99 3.89 -20.39
CA GLN A 73 -0.93 4.47 -21.75
C GLN A 73 0.41 4.22 -22.44
N ARG A 74 1.53 4.21 -21.71
CA ARG A 74 2.88 4.13 -22.31
C ARG A 74 3.54 2.77 -22.16
N LEU A 75 3.16 1.98 -21.16
CA LEU A 75 3.84 0.73 -20.81
C LEU A 75 2.91 -0.48 -20.78
N HIS A 76 1.66 -0.32 -21.25
CA HIS A 76 0.65 -1.34 -21.41
C HIS A 76 0.35 -2.13 -20.13
N PHE A 77 0.30 -1.44 -18.99
CA PHE A 77 -0.21 -2.03 -17.75
C PHE A 77 -1.75 -2.12 -17.77
N GLY A 78 -2.29 -3.21 -17.21
CA GLY A 78 -3.71 -3.37 -16.93
C GLY A 78 -4.04 -3.06 -15.47
N GLU A 79 -5.17 -2.37 -15.25
CA GLU A 79 -5.80 -2.27 -13.92
C GLU A 79 -6.70 -3.50 -13.71
N ILE A 80 -6.21 -4.51 -12.99
CA ILE A 80 -6.94 -5.78 -12.77
C ILE A 80 -7.06 -6.05 -11.27
N VAL A 81 -8.28 -6.35 -10.81
CA VAL A 81 -8.58 -6.71 -9.42
C VAL A 81 -9.68 -7.78 -9.36
N PRO A 82 -9.52 -8.86 -8.57
CA PRO A 82 -8.27 -9.29 -7.92
C PRO A 82 -7.19 -9.68 -8.95
N ILE A 83 -5.94 -9.77 -8.50
CA ILE A 83 -4.82 -10.19 -9.35
C ILE A 83 -5.04 -11.65 -9.79
N PRO A 84 -5.10 -11.98 -11.09
CA PRO A 84 -5.24 -13.36 -11.55
C PRO A 84 -4.00 -14.18 -11.19
N GLN A 85 -4.21 -15.45 -10.86
CA GLN A 85 -3.12 -16.33 -10.45
C GLN A 85 -2.13 -16.50 -11.60
N ARG A 86 -0.85 -16.22 -11.33
CA ARG A 86 0.27 -16.43 -12.27
C ARG A 86 0.09 -15.73 -13.63
N ALA A 87 -0.68 -14.64 -13.66
CA ALA A 87 -0.91 -13.82 -14.85
C ALA A 87 0.42 -13.41 -15.52
N GLN A 88 0.43 -13.36 -16.84
CA GLN A 88 1.59 -12.89 -17.62
C GLN A 88 1.51 -11.38 -17.93
N ASP A 89 0.36 -10.76 -17.63
CA ASP A 89 0.12 -9.34 -17.83
C ASP A 89 0.95 -8.46 -16.90
N ARG A 90 1.23 -7.24 -17.35
CA ARG A 90 1.73 -6.17 -16.49
C ARG A 90 0.56 -5.57 -15.74
N ILE A 91 0.49 -5.76 -14.42
CA ILE A 91 -0.66 -5.34 -13.62
C ILE A 91 -0.25 -4.20 -12.68
N ILE A 92 -1.09 -3.18 -12.60
CA ILE A 92 -1.05 -2.16 -11.56
C ILE A 92 -2.25 -2.34 -10.64
N CYS A 93 -2.00 -2.28 -9.33
CA CYS A 93 -3.02 -2.39 -8.30
C CYS A 93 -2.63 -1.59 -7.06
N GLU A 94 -3.60 -1.36 -6.19
CA GLU A 94 -3.39 -0.74 -4.89
C GLU A 94 -3.46 -1.79 -3.78
N ILE A 95 -2.41 -1.85 -2.97
CA ILE A 95 -2.30 -2.70 -1.78
C ILE A 95 -2.16 -1.83 -0.53
N PHE A 96 -2.42 -2.40 0.63
CA PHE A 96 -2.22 -1.71 1.92
C PHE A 96 -1.39 -2.55 2.90
N PRO A 97 -0.14 -2.14 3.23
CA PRO A 97 0.79 -2.99 3.99
C PRO A 97 0.37 -3.35 5.41
N HIS A 98 -0.29 -2.44 6.14
CA HIS A 98 -0.65 -2.68 7.54
C HIS A 98 -1.53 -3.92 7.76
N PRO A 99 -2.70 -4.05 7.12
CA PRO A 99 -3.51 -5.27 7.25
C PRO A 99 -2.84 -6.48 6.59
N ALA A 100 -2.04 -6.27 5.54
CA ALA A 100 -1.28 -7.35 4.92
C ALA A 100 -0.26 -7.97 5.89
N HIS A 101 0.45 -7.17 6.70
CA HIS A 101 1.36 -7.66 7.73
C HIS A 101 0.61 -8.43 8.82
N VAL A 102 -0.55 -7.92 9.26
CA VAL A 102 -1.40 -8.60 10.24
C VAL A 102 -1.80 -9.99 9.73
N SER A 103 -2.22 -10.08 8.48
CA SER A 103 -2.62 -11.33 7.82
C SER A 103 -1.46 -12.31 7.63
N LEU A 104 -0.39 -11.86 6.97
CA LEU A 104 0.73 -12.71 6.57
C LEU A 104 1.57 -13.20 7.76
N PHE A 105 1.65 -12.40 8.82
CA PHE A 105 2.46 -12.72 10.00
C PHE A 105 1.64 -13.13 11.23
N GLY A 106 0.30 -13.20 11.10
CA GLY A 106 -0.59 -13.56 12.20
C GLY A 106 -0.52 -12.61 13.38
N LEU A 107 -0.34 -11.30 13.15
CA LEU A 107 -0.21 -10.33 14.23
C LEU A 107 -1.56 -10.05 14.90
N ASP A 108 -1.55 -9.71 16.18
CA ASP A 108 -2.74 -9.18 16.87
C ASP A 108 -2.95 -7.69 16.61
N LYS A 109 -1.87 -6.95 16.36
CA LYS A 109 -1.89 -5.52 16.06
C LYS A 109 -0.81 -5.16 15.07
N THR A 110 -0.98 -4.01 14.39
CA THR A 110 0.05 -3.48 13.49
C THR A 110 1.38 -3.19 14.19
N LEU A 111 2.47 -3.36 13.45
CA LEU A 111 3.81 -2.94 13.86
C LEU A 111 3.87 -1.41 13.98
N LYS A 112 4.41 -0.89 15.09
CA LYS A 112 4.40 0.55 15.41
C LYS A 112 5.69 1.29 15.01
N TYR A 113 6.34 0.84 13.95
CA TYR A 113 7.62 1.38 13.47
C TYR A 113 7.55 2.79 12.85
N LYS A 114 6.39 3.20 12.30
CA LYS A 114 6.23 4.52 11.65
C LYS A 114 6.35 5.67 12.64
N ALA A 115 6.97 6.77 12.21
CA ALA A 115 7.10 7.99 13.01
C ALA A 115 5.73 8.56 13.44
N ARG A 116 5.60 8.89 14.73
CA ARG A 116 4.46 9.60 15.33
C ARG A 116 4.98 10.46 16.48
N SER A 117 4.29 11.56 16.80
CA SER A 117 4.70 12.50 17.85
C SER A 117 4.93 11.86 19.23
N ARG A 118 4.24 10.76 19.53
CA ARG A 118 4.36 10.01 20.80
C ARG A 118 5.21 8.74 20.71
N ARG A 119 6.08 8.61 19.69
CA ARG A 119 6.96 7.45 19.53
C ARG A 119 8.42 7.90 19.52
N ASP A 120 9.14 7.50 20.55
CA ASP A 120 10.58 7.70 20.64
C ASP A 120 11.36 6.75 19.71
N TYR A 121 12.67 6.89 19.66
CA TYR A 121 13.53 6.02 18.85
C TYR A 121 13.56 4.59 19.36
N GLU A 122 13.63 4.38 20.68
CA GLU A 122 13.72 3.04 21.27
C GLU A 122 12.52 2.16 20.90
N SER A 123 11.30 2.67 21.09
CA SER A 123 10.07 1.97 20.71
C SER A 123 10.01 1.69 19.22
N ARG A 124 10.44 2.64 18.38
CA ARG A 124 10.45 2.45 16.92
C ARG A 124 11.48 1.43 16.47
N TRP A 125 12.69 1.46 17.03
CA TRP A 125 13.75 0.50 16.71
C TRP A 125 13.34 -0.91 17.07
N ALA A 126 12.75 -1.12 18.25
CA ALA A 126 12.20 -2.42 18.65
C ALA A 126 11.16 -2.94 17.64
N GLU A 127 10.29 -2.06 17.14
CA GLU A 127 9.30 -2.42 16.11
C GLU A 127 9.92 -2.68 14.74
N PHE A 128 11.00 -1.99 14.37
CA PHE A 128 11.77 -2.30 13.16
C PHE A 128 12.50 -3.65 13.27
N GLU A 129 13.07 -3.98 14.42
CA GLU A 129 13.71 -5.29 14.66
C GLU A 129 12.66 -6.42 14.56
N ARG A 130 11.45 -6.20 15.09
CA ARG A 130 10.30 -7.09 14.85
C ARG A 130 9.97 -7.20 13.38
N TYR A 131 9.87 -6.07 12.66
CA TYR A 131 9.59 -6.04 11.24
C TYR A 131 10.64 -6.80 10.42
N GLN A 132 11.93 -6.60 10.70
CA GLN A 132 13.04 -7.36 10.09
C GLN A 132 12.91 -8.86 10.36
N ARG A 133 12.52 -9.28 11.58
CA ARG A 133 12.28 -10.70 11.89
C ARG A 133 11.16 -11.30 11.04
N TYR A 134 10.03 -10.60 10.92
CA TYR A 134 8.91 -11.06 10.10
C TYR A 134 9.26 -11.11 8.60
N LEU A 135 9.93 -10.09 8.07
CA LEU A 135 10.39 -10.13 6.68
C LEU A 135 11.42 -11.25 6.45
N ARG A 136 12.28 -11.57 7.42
CA ARG A 136 13.21 -12.70 7.32
C ARG A 136 12.50 -14.06 7.31
N SER A 137 11.36 -14.23 8.00
CA SER A 137 10.62 -15.49 7.97
C SER A 137 10.10 -15.83 6.55
N LEU A 138 9.83 -14.80 5.74
CA LEU A 138 9.41 -14.95 4.34
C LEU A 138 10.48 -15.59 3.43
N ARG A 139 11.74 -15.71 3.87
CA ARG A 139 12.78 -16.47 3.14
C ARG A 139 12.43 -17.95 2.98
N LYS A 140 11.60 -18.48 3.88
CA LYS A 140 11.11 -19.87 3.87
C LYS A 140 9.64 -19.97 3.43
N ALA A 141 9.00 -18.85 3.12
CA ALA A 141 7.61 -18.84 2.66
C ALA A 141 7.52 -19.14 1.15
N THR A 142 6.29 -19.29 0.69
CA THR A 142 5.97 -19.42 -0.74
C THR A 142 5.08 -18.24 -1.13
N PRO A 143 5.50 -17.36 -2.07
CA PRO A 143 6.82 -17.30 -2.69
C PRO A 143 7.91 -16.86 -1.70
N ALA A 144 9.15 -17.30 -1.91
CA ALA A 144 10.26 -16.96 -1.01
C ALA A 144 10.79 -15.54 -1.25
N LEU A 145 11.02 -14.79 -0.18
CA LEU A 145 11.70 -13.49 -0.23
C LEU A 145 13.22 -13.67 -0.34
N LYS A 146 13.79 -13.34 -1.50
CA LYS A 146 15.23 -13.52 -1.81
C LYS A 146 15.95 -12.16 -1.92
N GLY A 147 17.28 -12.17 -1.84
CA GLY A 147 18.11 -10.97 -2.09
C GLY A 147 18.10 -9.91 -0.98
N THR A 148 17.59 -10.22 0.22
CA THR A 148 17.37 -9.23 1.29
C THR A 148 18.37 -9.31 2.45
N LYS A 149 19.52 -9.97 2.28
CA LYS A 149 20.51 -10.14 3.36
C LYS A 149 21.06 -8.79 3.83
N GLN A 150 21.48 -7.93 2.91
CA GLN A 150 22.03 -6.61 3.24
C GLN A 150 21.02 -5.78 4.04
N LEU A 151 19.77 -5.73 3.57
CA LEU A 151 18.71 -4.91 4.16
C LEU A 151 18.22 -5.42 5.53
N LEU A 152 18.08 -6.74 5.70
CA LEU A 152 17.39 -7.32 6.87
C LEU A 152 18.31 -7.95 7.92
N VAL A 153 19.60 -8.14 7.61
CA VAL A 153 20.58 -8.77 8.52
C VAL A 153 21.76 -7.85 8.77
N ASN A 154 22.29 -7.21 7.72
CA ASN A 154 23.49 -6.39 7.85
C ASN A 154 23.18 -4.94 8.26
N THR A 155 21.90 -4.56 8.34
CA THR A 155 21.49 -3.23 8.82
C THR A 155 21.09 -3.32 10.30
N ASP A 156 21.91 -2.73 11.15
CA ASP A 156 21.53 -2.41 12.53
C ASP A 156 20.69 -1.14 12.55
N VAL A 157 19.38 -1.30 12.75
CA VAL A 157 18.43 -0.17 12.72
C VAL A 157 18.64 0.81 13.87
N ARG A 158 19.25 0.39 14.99
CA ARG A 158 19.49 1.24 16.16
C ARG A 158 20.55 2.32 15.88
N THR A 159 21.36 2.12 14.86
CA THR A 159 22.31 3.14 14.37
C THR A 159 21.64 4.23 13.52
N LEU A 160 20.41 3.99 13.04
CA LEU A 160 19.72 4.88 12.12
C LEU A 160 18.82 5.88 12.85
N ARG A 161 18.92 7.15 12.47
CA ARG A 161 18.08 8.25 12.98
C ARG A 161 17.66 9.20 11.85
N GLY A 162 16.68 10.06 12.12
CA GLY A 162 16.25 11.14 11.22
C GLY A 162 15.98 10.64 9.80
N LYS A 163 16.63 11.28 8.82
CA LYS A 163 16.49 10.96 7.39
C LYS A 163 16.87 9.51 7.08
N ALA A 164 17.97 9.00 7.63
CA ALA A 164 18.43 7.64 7.35
C ALA A 164 17.44 6.57 7.82
N LEU A 165 16.83 6.76 9.01
CA LEU A 165 15.78 5.87 9.49
C LEU A 165 14.52 5.97 8.62
N LYS A 166 14.20 7.16 8.10
CA LYS A 166 13.06 7.36 7.20
C LYS A 166 13.27 6.69 5.83
N GLU A 167 14.45 6.80 5.26
CA GLU A 167 14.81 6.11 4.01
C GLU A 167 14.73 4.59 4.20
N TYR A 168 15.25 4.08 5.32
CA TYR A 168 15.13 2.66 5.66
C TYR A 168 13.66 2.23 5.83
N GLU A 169 12.82 3.05 6.48
CA GLU A 169 11.36 2.85 6.55
C GLU A 169 10.75 2.70 5.15
N ASP A 170 11.06 3.62 4.25
CA ASP A 170 10.51 3.65 2.89
C ASP A 170 10.96 2.43 2.08
N VAL A 171 12.20 1.96 2.25
CA VAL A 171 12.70 0.75 1.58
C VAL A 171 11.99 -0.51 2.11
N LEU A 172 11.79 -0.65 3.42
CA LEU A 172 11.04 -1.79 3.96
C LEU A 172 9.57 -1.77 3.51
N ASP A 173 8.96 -0.60 3.45
CA ASP A 173 7.59 -0.46 2.95
C ASP A 173 7.51 -0.83 1.47
N ALA A 174 8.44 -0.38 0.64
CA ALA A 174 8.51 -0.75 -0.78
C ALA A 174 8.70 -2.26 -0.96
N LEU A 175 9.60 -2.88 -0.18
CA LEU A 175 9.81 -4.32 -0.18
C LEU A 175 8.54 -5.09 0.20
N SER A 176 7.83 -4.65 1.24
CA SER A 176 6.55 -5.24 1.63
C SER A 176 5.50 -5.08 0.54
N CYS A 177 5.38 -3.89 -0.08
CA CYS A 177 4.47 -3.68 -1.19
C CYS A 177 4.72 -4.68 -2.33
N ALA A 178 5.98 -4.84 -2.73
CA ALA A 178 6.36 -5.77 -3.79
C ALA A 178 6.11 -7.23 -3.40
N TYR A 179 6.43 -7.61 -2.16
CA TYR A 179 6.17 -8.96 -1.67
C TYR A 179 4.68 -9.30 -1.63
N ILE A 180 3.83 -8.37 -1.18
CA ILE A 180 2.37 -8.56 -1.14
C ILE A 180 1.82 -8.84 -2.53
N VAL A 181 2.25 -8.07 -3.54
CA VAL A 181 1.84 -8.30 -4.94
C VAL A 181 2.34 -9.65 -5.43
N SER A 182 3.60 -10.03 -5.12
CA SER A 182 4.16 -11.34 -5.46
C SER A 182 3.39 -12.50 -4.82
N TYR A 183 3.00 -12.35 -3.55
CA TYR A 183 2.17 -13.31 -2.83
C TYR A 183 0.80 -13.48 -3.49
N LEU A 184 0.11 -12.36 -3.76
CA LEU A 184 -1.21 -12.37 -4.40
C LEU A 184 -1.15 -12.96 -5.82
N TRP A 185 -0.12 -12.63 -6.59
CA TRP A 185 0.10 -13.20 -7.92
C TRP A 185 0.39 -14.72 -7.86
N HIS A 186 1.12 -15.18 -6.85
CA HIS A 186 1.44 -16.60 -6.69
C HIS A 186 0.22 -17.44 -6.29
N HIS A 187 -0.54 -16.97 -5.29
CA HIS A 187 -1.65 -17.72 -4.69
C HIS A 187 -3.00 -17.45 -5.35
N GLY A 188 -3.13 -16.34 -6.07
CA GLY A 188 -4.33 -15.98 -6.83
C GLY A 188 -5.47 -15.39 -6.02
N PRO A 189 -6.64 -15.19 -6.67
CA PRO A 189 -7.80 -14.50 -6.11
C PRO A 189 -8.32 -15.06 -4.78
N GLY A 190 -8.21 -16.38 -4.56
CA GLY A 190 -8.69 -17.04 -3.34
C GLY A 190 -7.92 -16.64 -2.08
N SER A 191 -6.74 -16.01 -2.22
CA SER A 191 -5.94 -15.48 -1.10
C SER A 191 -6.00 -13.96 -1.00
N ALA A 192 -7.01 -13.33 -1.60
CA ALA A 192 -7.16 -11.89 -1.67
C ALA A 192 -8.50 -11.44 -1.07
N ARG A 193 -8.47 -10.38 -0.24
CA ARG A 193 -9.64 -9.56 0.06
C ARG A 193 -9.54 -8.25 -0.70
N VAL A 194 -10.59 -7.93 -1.44
CA VAL A 194 -10.70 -6.69 -2.22
C VAL A 194 -11.73 -5.78 -1.57
N TYR A 195 -11.36 -4.53 -1.37
CA TYR A 195 -12.27 -3.46 -0.95
C TYR A 195 -12.47 -2.48 -2.09
N GLY A 196 -13.70 -2.00 -2.28
CA GLY A 196 -14.04 -1.09 -3.39
C GLY A 196 -13.99 -1.72 -4.79
N THR A 197 -13.79 -0.87 -5.81
CA THR A 197 -13.88 -1.24 -7.23
C THR A 197 -12.83 -0.50 -8.06
N LEU A 198 -12.58 -0.96 -9.30
CA LEU A 198 -11.69 -0.25 -10.21
C LEU A 198 -12.14 1.20 -10.49
N SER A 199 -13.45 1.48 -10.54
CA SER A 199 -13.94 2.83 -10.85
C SER A 199 -13.95 3.78 -9.64
N GLN A 200 -14.13 3.25 -8.42
CA GLN A 200 -14.24 4.06 -7.19
C GLN A 200 -12.96 4.07 -6.35
N GLY A 201 -11.93 3.34 -6.78
CA GLY A 201 -10.74 3.05 -5.99
C GLY A 201 -10.88 1.74 -5.24
N HIS A 202 -9.78 1.00 -5.17
CA HIS A 202 -9.73 -0.33 -4.57
C HIS A 202 -8.51 -0.47 -3.66
N ILE A 203 -8.56 -1.46 -2.77
CA ILE A 203 -7.40 -1.94 -2.00
C ILE A 203 -7.46 -3.46 -1.97
N ILE A 204 -6.33 -4.11 -2.25
CA ILE A 204 -6.16 -5.56 -2.12
C ILE A 204 -5.34 -5.87 -0.88
N VAL A 205 -5.83 -6.78 -0.05
CA VAL A 205 -5.14 -7.30 1.14
C VAL A 205 -5.00 -8.81 1.00
N PRO A 206 -3.80 -9.39 1.20
CA PRO A 206 -3.64 -10.84 1.22
C PRO A 206 -4.33 -11.42 2.46
N ILE A 207 -5.03 -12.53 2.31
CA ILE A 207 -5.71 -13.25 3.40
C ILE A 207 -5.16 -14.67 3.49
N THR A 208 -4.65 -15.04 4.67
CA THR A 208 -4.34 -16.42 5.04
C THR A 208 -5.59 -17.13 5.56
N LYS A 209 -5.60 -18.47 5.55
CA LYS A 209 -6.73 -19.24 6.08
C LYS A 209 -6.98 -18.95 7.57
N GLU A 210 -5.92 -18.74 8.32
CA GLU A 210 -5.96 -18.38 9.73
C GLU A 210 -6.53 -16.97 9.92
N MET A 211 -6.16 -16.02 9.06
CA MET A 211 -6.70 -14.67 9.12
C MET A 211 -8.18 -14.63 8.75
N GLU A 212 -8.63 -15.40 7.75
CA GLU A 212 -10.05 -15.49 7.39
C GLU A 212 -10.90 -15.89 8.62
N LYS A 213 -10.45 -16.89 9.39
CA LYS A 213 -11.10 -17.32 10.64
C LYS A 213 -11.11 -16.26 11.73
N ARG A 214 -10.11 -15.37 11.75
CA ARG A 214 -10.02 -14.27 12.72
C ARG A 214 -10.84 -13.06 12.29
N LEU A 215 -11.25 -12.94 11.02
CA LEU A 215 -12.08 -11.84 10.52
C LEU A 215 -13.58 -12.16 10.67
N GLY A 216 -13.98 -13.40 10.40
CA GLY A 216 -15.31 -13.94 10.74
C GLY A 216 -15.53 -14.12 12.24
#